data_AF-A0A2J8A580-F1
#
_entry.id   AF-A0A2J8A580-F1
#
_cell.length_a   1.000
_cell.length_b   1.000
_cell.length_c   1.000
_cell.angle_alpha   90.00
_cell.angle_beta   90.00
_cell.angle_gamma   90.00
#
_symmetry.space_group_name_H-M   'P 1'
#
loop_
_entity.id
_entity.type
_entity.pdbx_description
1 polymer ?
#
loop_
_entity_poly.entity_id
_entity_poly.type
_entity_poly.pdbx_seq_one_letter_code
_entity_poly.pdbx_strand_id
1 'polypeptide(L)'
;MVPAAWPFRPENFLRYDESPDTLFYDQPRFVTHIDDKAIAALTKFYGEVFPASGGQATAVLDICSSWVSHYPPGYTAGRVAGLGMNEAELARNPQLTEFSVKDLNVDGKLPYADNSFDVITNCVSVDYLNKPLEAMFGGRSDPMYVVYASKAA
;
A
#
# COMPACT_ATOMS: atom_id res chain seq x y z
N MET A 1 -9.73 18.90 -14.20
CA MET A 1 -8.51 19.51 -14.76
C MET A 1 -7.40 19.26 -13.75
N VAL A 2 -6.35 18.53 -14.11
CA VAL A 2 -5.23 18.26 -13.20
C VAL A 2 -4.32 19.49 -13.19
N PRO A 3 -3.89 20.01 -12.02
CA PRO A 3 -3.06 21.20 -11.95
C PRO A 3 -1.70 20.97 -12.62
N ALA A 4 -1.18 22.00 -13.31
CA ALA A 4 0.07 21.94 -14.05
C ALA A 4 1.33 21.84 -13.17
N ALA A 5 1.19 22.10 -11.87
CA ALA A 5 2.23 21.97 -10.88
C ALA A 5 1.64 21.41 -9.58
N TRP A 6 2.50 20.87 -8.72
CA TRP A 6 2.11 20.36 -7.41
C TRP A 6 1.42 21.46 -6.59
N PRO A 7 0.12 21.32 -6.25
CA PRO A 7 -0.66 22.40 -5.65
C PRO A 7 -0.50 22.49 -4.13
N PHE A 8 0.19 21.53 -3.50
CA PHE A 8 0.27 21.41 -2.04
C PHE A 8 1.57 22.02 -1.51
N ARG A 9 1.47 22.69 -0.36
CA ARG A 9 2.61 23.24 0.37
C ARG A 9 3.05 22.26 1.47
N PRO A 10 4.28 22.38 1.99
CA PRO A 10 4.75 21.52 3.09
C PRO A 10 3.80 21.51 4.30
N GLU A 11 3.14 22.64 4.59
CA GLU A 11 2.21 22.74 5.73
C GLU A 11 0.95 21.89 5.55
N ASN A 12 0.60 21.52 4.31
CA ASN A 12 -0.54 20.64 4.03
C ASN A 12 -0.28 19.18 4.42
N PHE A 13 0.95 18.84 4.80
CA PHE A 13 1.35 17.50 5.22
C PHE A 13 1.66 17.41 6.72
N LEU A 14 1.45 18.50 7.48
CA LEU A 14 1.55 18.49 8.94
C LEU A 14 0.43 17.64 9.53
N ARG A 15 0.75 16.90 10.58
CA ARG A 15 -0.21 16.02 11.26
C ARG A 15 -0.77 16.72 12.49
N TYR A 16 -2.01 16.35 12.84
CA TYR A 16 -2.60 16.79 14.11
C TYR A 16 -1.86 16.17 15.30
N ASP A 17 -1.39 14.94 15.14
CA ASP A 17 -0.52 14.23 16.08
C ASP A 17 0.80 13.89 15.39
N GLU A 18 1.90 14.41 15.95
CA GLU A 18 3.27 14.18 15.45
C GLU A 18 4.00 13.09 16.25
N SER A 19 3.28 12.33 17.08
CA SER A 19 3.85 11.17 17.76
C SER A 19 4.43 10.16 16.76
N PRO A 20 5.46 9.39 17.16
CA PRO A 20 6.03 8.36 16.30
C PRO A 20 5.00 7.30 15.93
N ASP A 21 4.92 6.94 14.66
CA ASP A 21 3.96 5.94 14.16
C ASP A 21 4.14 4.58 14.83
N THR A 22 5.36 4.25 15.27
CA THR A 22 5.66 3.04 16.04
C THR A 22 4.79 2.88 17.28
N LEU A 23 4.35 3.98 17.92
CA LEU A 23 3.44 3.93 19.06
C LEU A 23 2.02 3.50 18.63
N PHE A 24 1.56 3.97 17.48
CA PHE A 24 0.23 3.65 16.95
C PHE A 24 0.16 2.22 16.43
N TYR A 25 1.25 1.72 15.83
CA TYR A 25 1.34 0.37 15.26
C TYR A 25 1.94 -0.69 16.19
N ASP A 26 2.23 -0.35 17.46
CA ASP A 26 2.79 -1.29 18.45
C ASP A 26 1.86 -2.49 18.70
N GLN A 27 0.54 -2.23 18.70
CA GLN A 27 -0.47 -3.27 18.91
C GLN A 27 -1.15 -3.64 17.59
N PRO A 28 -1.21 -4.94 17.23
CA PRO A 28 -1.85 -5.37 15.99
C PRO A 28 -3.36 -5.16 16.04
N ARG A 29 -3.94 -4.81 14.90
CA ARG A 29 -5.37 -4.56 14.72
C ARG A 29 -5.90 -5.44 13.60
N PHE A 30 -6.48 -6.57 13.99
CA PHE A 30 -7.13 -7.50 13.08
C PHE A 30 -8.56 -7.05 12.73
N VAL A 31 -8.68 -5.86 12.16
CA VAL A 31 -9.94 -5.28 11.70
C VAL A 31 -9.79 -4.74 10.28
N THR A 32 -10.91 -4.61 9.58
CA THR A 32 -10.94 -3.87 8.30
C THR A 32 -11.28 -2.41 8.58
N HIS A 33 -10.57 -1.49 7.92
CA HIS A 33 -10.74 -0.04 8.15
C HIS A 33 -11.78 0.62 7.23
N ILE A 34 -12.32 -0.15 6.28
CA ILE A 34 -13.37 0.21 5.33
C ILE A 34 -14.55 -0.77 5.44
N ASP A 35 -15.72 -0.32 5.02
CA ASP A 35 -16.94 -1.13 5.04
C ASP A 35 -16.97 -2.20 3.93
N ASP A 36 -17.88 -3.16 4.08
CA ASP A 36 -17.99 -4.31 3.17
C ASP A 36 -18.28 -3.93 1.72
N LYS A 37 -18.98 -2.80 1.46
CA LYS A 37 -19.27 -2.36 0.09
C LYS A 37 -18.01 -1.81 -0.57
N ALA A 38 -17.22 -1.03 0.17
CA ALA A 38 -15.92 -0.55 -0.29
C ALA A 38 -14.96 -1.73 -0.55
N ILE A 39 -14.93 -2.72 0.35
CA ILE A 39 -14.15 -3.96 0.16
C ILE A 39 -14.58 -4.69 -1.11
N ALA A 40 -15.89 -4.89 -1.30
CA ALA A 40 -16.41 -5.58 -2.49
C ALA A 40 -16.07 -4.84 -3.79
N ALA A 41 -16.20 -3.50 -3.80
CA ALA A 41 -15.85 -2.69 -4.96
C ALA A 41 -14.36 -2.77 -5.27
N LEU A 42 -13.50 -2.69 -4.26
CA LEU A 42 -12.06 -2.80 -4.41
C LEU A 42 -11.62 -4.18 -4.89
N THR A 43 -12.20 -5.23 -4.29
CA THR A 43 -11.93 -6.63 -4.66
C THR A 43 -12.31 -6.86 -6.13
N LYS A 44 -13.47 -6.36 -6.54
CA LYS A 44 -13.91 -6.42 -7.94
C LYS A 44 -12.94 -5.67 -8.86
N PHE A 45 -12.55 -4.45 -8.49
CA PHE A 45 -11.60 -3.66 -9.26
C PHE A 45 -10.26 -4.39 -9.45
N TYR A 46 -9.69 -4.95 -8.39
CA TYR A 46 -8.49 -5.78 -8.49
C TYR A 46 -8.68 -6.98 -9.42
N GLY A 47 -9.85 -7.63 -9.39
CA GLY A 47 -10.17 -8.72 -10.32
C GLY A 47 -10.22 -8.31 -11.79
N GLU A 48 -10.43 -7.02 -12.09
CA GLU A 48 -10.46 -6.48 -13.46
C GLU A 48 -9.08 -6.00 -13.93
N VAL A 49 -8.23 -5.52 -13.02
CA VAL A 49 -6.95 -4.87 -13.39
C VAL A 49 -5.71 -5.69 -13.08
N PHE A 50 -5.78 -6.67 -12.20
CA PHE A 50 -4.62 -7.52 -11.90
C PHE A 50 -4.31 -8.44 -13.10
N PRO A 51 -3.02 -8.74 -13.32
CA PRO A 51 -2.63 -9.85 -14.18
C PRO A 51 -3.33 -11.15 -13.74
N ALA A 52 -3.52 -12.08 -14.68
CA ALA A 52 -4.17 -13.35 -14.40
C ALA A 52 -3.54 -14.08 -13.19
N SER A 53 -4.40 -14.63 -12.33
CA SER A 53 -3.98 -15.41 -11.16
C SER A 53 -3.17 -16.65 -11.57
N GLY A 54 -2.21 -17.04 -10.73
CA GLY A 54 -1.33 -18.19 -10.95
C GLY A 54 -0.12 -17.91 -11.86
N GLY A 55 0.06 -16.67 -12.32
CA GLY A 55 1.22 -16.28 -13.10
C GLY A 55 2.51 -16.28 -12.26
N GLN A 56 3.42 -17.23 -12.52
CA GLN A 56 4.67 -17.36 -11.77
C GLN A 56 5.68 -16.21 -12.02
N ALA A 57 5.52 -15.49 -13.14
CA ALA A 57 6.32 -14.31 -13.44
C ALA A 57 5.75 -13.03 -12.82
N THR A 58 4.49 -13.05 -12.35
CA THR A 58 3.82 -11.87 -11.79
C THR A 58 4.35 -11.55 -10.41
N ALA A 59 4.75 -10.30 -10.19
CA ALA A 59 5.18 -9.76 -8.92
C ALA A 59 4.29 -8.58 -8.49
N VAL A 60 3.70 -8.68 -7.30
CA VAL A 60 2.82 -7.66 -6.70
C VAL A 60 3.46 -7.12 -5.42
N LEU A 61 3.38 -5.80 -5.22
CA LEU A 61 3.78 -5.13 -3.98
C LEU A 61 2.56 -4.45 -3.34
N ASP A 62 2.25 -4.81 -2.10
CA ASP A 62 1.28 -4.12 -1.26
C ASP A 62 2.00 -3.19 -0.28
N ILE A 63 1.92 -1.89 -0.51
CA ILE A 63 2.55 -0.85 0.31
C ILE A 63 1.57 -0.42 1.41
N CYS A 64 2.11 -0.23 2.61
CA CYS A 64 1.34 -0.01 3.84
C CYS A 64 0.36 -1.17 4.11
N SER A 65 0.80 -2.39 3.83
CA SER A 65 0.03 -3.62 4.01
C SER A 65 -0.20 -3.93 5.50
N SER A 66 -1.17 -4.79 5.73
CA SER A 66 -1.59 -5.29 7.04
C SER A 66 -1.98 -6.77 6.91
N TRP A 67 -2.90 -7.26 7.73
CA TRP A 67 -3.36 -8.65 7.76
C TRP A 67 -4.31 -9.04 6.62
N VAL A 68 -4.71 -8.09 5.76
CA VAL A 68 -5.54 -8.33 4.58
C VAL A 68 -5.27 -7.25 3.51
N SER A 69 -5.09 -7.68 2.26
CA SER A 69 -4.85 -6.80 1.10
C SER A 69 -6.09 -6.57 0.23
N HIS A 70 -7.20 -7.25 0.53
CA HIS A 70 -8.47 -7.18 -0.21
C HIS A 70 -8.39 -7.63 -1.68
N TYR A 71 -7.39 -8.43 -2.04
CA TYR A 71 -7.32 -9.05 -3.37
C TYR A 71 -8.45 -10.06 -3.58
N PRO A 72 -8.80 -10.40 -4.84
CA PRO A 72 -9.79 -11.42 -5.14
C PRO A 72 -9.53 -12.73 -4.36
N PRO A 73 -10.57 -13.39 -3.83
CA PRO A 73 -10.40 -14.65 -3.13
C PRO A 73 -9.66 -15.68 -4.00
N GLY A 74 -8.58 -16.25 -3.47
CA GLY A 74 -7.76 -17.23 -4.19
C GLY A 74 -6.82 -16.63 -5.25
N TYR A 75 -6.67 -15.30 -5.31
CA TYR A 75 -5.64 -14.68 -6.13
C TYR A 75 -4.25 -15.16 -5.69
N THR A 76 -3.43 -15.56 -6.66
CA THR A 76 -2.04 -15.96 -6.45
C THR A 76 -1.16 -15.36 -7.54
N ALA A 77 0.09 -15.06 -7.20
CA ALA A 77 1.12 -14.61 -8.12
C ALA A 77 2.45 -15.27 -7.72
N GLY A 78 3.44 -15.27 -8.62
CA GLY A 78 4.76 -15.79 -8.32
C GLY A 78 5.43 -15.11 -7.12
N ARG A 79 5.09 -13.84 -6.89
CA ARG A 79 5.53 -13.04 -5.75
C ARG A 79 4.46 -12.04 -5.33
N VAL A 80 4.12 -12.02 -4.04
CA VAL A 80 3.28 -10.99 -3.42
C VAL A 80 3.99 -10.50 -2.16
N ALA A 81 4.63 -9.34 -2.26
CA ALA A 81 5.37 -8.73 -1.15
C ALA A 81 4.49 -7.73 -0.41
N GLY A 82 4.42 -7.81 0.91
CA GLY A 82 3.80 -6.78 1.74
C GLY A 82 4.86 -5.92 2.43
N LEU A 83 4.65 -4.61 2.46
CA LEU A 83 5.44 -3.69 3.28
C LEU A 83 4.50 -2.97 4.24
N GLY A 84 4.73 -3.11 5.55
CA GLY A 84 3.86 -2.51 6.56
C GLY A 84 4.58 -2.23 7.87
N MET A 85 3.83 -1.80 8.88
CA MET A 85 4.37 -1.35 10.16
C MET A 85 4.27 -2.38 11.29
N ASN A 86 3.40 -3.37 11.15
CA ASN A 86 3.16 -4.36 12.20
C ASN A 86 3.44 -5.78 11.69
N GLU A 87 4.43 -6.44 12.27
CA GLU A 87 4.85 -7.80 11.90
C GLU A 87 3.72 -8.83 12.08
N ALA A 88 2.96 -8.73 13.17
CA ALA A 88 1.91 -9.69 13.49
C ALA A 88 0.70 -9.56 12.55
N GLU A 89 0.44 -8.37 12.02
CA GLU A 89 -0.54 -8.16 10.95
C GLU A 89 -0.05 -8.80 9.65
N LEU A 90 1.14 -8.42 9.18
CA LEU A 90 1.72 -8.91 7.92
C LEU A 90 1.83 -10.44 7.90
N ALA A 91 2.28 -11.06 8.99
CA ALA A 91 2.42 -12.50 9.11
C ALA A 91 1.08 -13.26 9.05
N ARG A 92 -0.05 -12.59 9.29
CA ARG A 92 -1.39 -13.19 9.18
C ARG A 92 -2.05 -12.95 7.83
N ASN A 93 -1.44 -12.18 6.94
CA ASN A 93 -2.01 -11.90 5.64
C ASN A 93 -1.88 -13.12 4.71
N PRO A 94 -3.00 -13.79 4.35
CA PRO A 94 -2.95 -15.01 3.56
C PRO A 94 -2.60 -14.76 2.08
N GLN A 95 -2.59 -13.50 1.64
CA GLN A 95 -2.30 -13.11 0.26
C GLN A 95 -0.80 -12.89 0.02
N LEU A 96 -0.01 -12.69 1.08
CA LEU A 96 1.42 -12.40 0.97
C LEU A 96 2.26 -13.67 0.86
N THR A 97 3.27 -13.64 0.01
CA THR A 97 4.33 -14.66 -0.05
C THR A 97 5.53 -14.28 0.80
N GLU A 98 5.73 -12.98 1.02
CA GLU A 98 6.79 -12.42 1.86
C GLU A 98 6.35 -11.05 2.40
N PHE A 99 7.03 -10.57 3.45
CA PHE A 99 6.78 -9.23 3.97
C PHE A 99 8.04 -8.57 4.52
N SER A 100 7.98 -7.24 4.65
CA SER A 100 8.99 -6.41 5.31
C SER A 100 8.33 -5.40 6.25
N VAL A 101 8.89 -5.25 7.45
CA VAL A 101 8.45 -4.25 8.42
C VAL A 101 9.28 -2.99 8.23
N LYS A 102 8.65 -1.88 7.84
CA LYS A 102 9.35 -0.62 7.59
C LYS A 102 8.44 0.60 7.73
N ASP A 103 8.96 1.62 8.40
CA ASP A 103 8.37 2.95 8.48
C ASP A 103 8.80 3.83 7.32
N LEU A 104 7.88 4.06 6.38
CA LEU A 104 8.12 4.91 5.20
C LEU A 104 8.12 6.41 5.53
N ASN A 105 7.59 6.82 6.69
CA ASN A 105 7.66 8.21 7.14
C ASN A 105 9.05 8.56 7.69
N VAL A 106 9.78 7.55 8.20
CA VAL A 106 11.19 7.69 8.64
C VAL A 106 12.16 7.55 7.46
N ASP A 107 12.02 6.50 6.66
CA ASP A 107 12.84 6.26 5.46
C ASP A 107 11.94 5.79 4.31
N GLY A 108 11.64 6.70 3.38
CA GLY A 108 10.76 6.44 2.24
C GLY A 108 11.35 5.48 1.19
N LYS A 109 12.60 5.01 1.33
CA LYS A 109 13.20 4.10 0.38
C LYS A 109 12.63 2.69 0.50
N LEU A 110 12.01 2.20 -0.57
CA LEU A 110 11.56 0.80 -0.65
C LEU A 110 12.75 -0.17 -0.58
N PRO A 111 12.64 -1.30 0.16
CA PRO A 111 13.70 -2.30 0.30
C PRO A 111 13.76 -3.27 -0.90
N TYR A 112 13.40 -2.79 -2.09
CA TYR A 112 13.29 -3.61 -3.29
C TYR A 112 14.09 -3.00 -4.45
N ALA A 113 14.47 -3.84 -5.40
CA ALA A 113 15.12 -3.39 -6.62
C ALA A 113 14.13 -2.61 -7.49
N ASP A 114 14.65 -1.71 -8.32
CA ASP A 114 13.84 -0.97 -9.27
C ASP A 114 13.23 -1.91 -10.31
N ASN A 115 12.02 -1.58 -10.77
CA ASN A 115 11.30 -2.35 -11.80
C ASN A 115 11.14 -3.85 -11.46
N SER A 116 11.02 -4.20 -10.17
CA SER A 116 10.89 -5.58 -9.71
C SER A 116 9.45 -6.07 -9.49
N PHE A 117 8.46 -5.23 -9.79
CA PHE A 117 7.04 -5.51 -9.59
C PHE A 117 6.23 -5.08 -10.81
N ASP A 118 5.19 -5.83 -11.13
CA ASP A 118 4.24 -5.52 -12.21
C ASP A 118 3.06 -4.67 -11.69
N VAL A 119 2.71 -4.84 -10.41
CA VAL A 119 1.58 -4.17 -9.76
C VAL A 119 2.00 -3.64 -8.39
N ILE A 120 1.60 -2.41 -8.08
CA ILE A 120 1.73 -1.82 -6.75
C ILE A 120 0.34 -1.42 -6.23
N THR A 121 -0.01 -1.87 -5.02
CA THR A 121 -1.21 -1.44 -4.31
C THR A 121 -0.87 -0.60 -3.09
N ASN A 122 -1.70 0.40 -2.81
CA ASN A 122 -1.74 1.10 -1.52
C ASN A 122 -3.21 1.33 -1.16
N CYS A 123 -3.74 0.43 -0.33
CA CYS A 123 -5.12 0.45 0.10
C CYS A 123 -5.22 1.03 1.51
N VAL A 124 -6.16 1.96 1.70
CA VAL A 124 -6.60 2.59 2.96
C VAL A 124 -5.48 3.21 3.81
N SER A 125 -4.33 3.48 3.21
CA SER A 125 -3.12 3.84 3.94
C SER A 125 -2.30 4.97 3.30
N VAL A 126 -2.80 5.61 2.24
CA VAL A 126 -2.19 6.83 1.70
C VAL A 126 -2.20 7.96 2.71
N ASP A 127 -3.28 8.07 3.50
CA ASP A 127 -3.47 9.12 4.50
C ASP A 127 -2.50 8.99 5.69
N TYR A 128 -1.81 7.84 5.81
CA TYR A 128 -0.75 7.61 6.80
C TYR A 128 0.59 8.26 6.39
N LEU A 129 0.84 8.46 5.10
CA LEU A 129 2.13 8.95 4.61
C LEU A 129 2.24 10.47 4.77
N ASN A 130 3.23 10.95 5.52
CA ASN A 130 3.50 12.39 5.65
C ASN A 130 4.40 12.94 4.51
N LYS A 131 5.00 12.04 3.72
CA LYS A 131 5.79 12.37 2.52
C LYS A 131 5.35 11.50 1.33
N PRO A 132 4.07 11.59 0.90
CA PRO A 132 3.54 10.70 -0.11
C PRO A 132 4.28 10.80 -1.44
N LEU A 133 4.81 11.97 -1.80
CA LEU A 133 5.64 12.13 -3.00
C LEU A 133 6.92 11.28 -2.96
N GLU A 134 7.63 11.31 -1.83
CA GLU A 134 8.87 10.55 -1.68
C GLU A 134 8.58 9.06 -1.66
N ALA A 135 7.54 8.63 -0.92
CA ALA A 135 7.14 7.23 -0.82
C ALA A 135 6.60 6.66 -2.15
N MET A 136 5.87 7.44 -2.94
CA MET A 136 5.22 6.96 -4.17
C MET A 136 6.08 7.13 -5.41
N PHE A 137 6.83 8.23 -5.51
CA PHE A 137 7.57 8.56 -6.72
C PHE A 137 9.08 8.43 -6.55
N GLY A 138 9.63 8.41 -5.33
CA GLY A 138 11.07 8.23 -5.10
C GLY A 138 11.97 9.18 -5.90
N GLY A 139 11.45 10.34 -6.33
CA GLY A 139 12.13 11.27 -7.24
C GLY A 139 12.16 10.87 -8.72
N ARG A 140 11.34 9.92 -9.18
CA ARG A 140 11.30 9.42 -10.57
C ARG A 140 10.07 9.88 -11.36
N SER A 141 10.25 9.94 -12.68
CA SER A 141 9.31 10.50 -13.67
C SER A 141 8.42 9.48 -14.39
N ASP A 142 8.59 8.17 -14.17
CA ASP A 142 7.87 7.15 -14.94
C ASP A 142 6.66 6.56 -14.19
N PRO A 143 5.51 6.38 -14.87
CA PRO A 143 4.28 5.90 -14.25
C PRO A 143 4.33 4.37 -14.06
N MET A 144 4.56 3.92 -12.83
CA MET A 144 4.13 2.60 -12.37
C MET A 144 2.61 2.60 -12.22
N TYR A 145 1.94 1.48 -12.54
CA TYR A 145 0.53 1.29 -12.21
C TYR A 145 0.38 1.16 -10.69
N VAL A 146 0.14 2.30 -10.03
CA VAL A 146 -0.20 2.33 -8.60
C VAL A 146 -1.70 2.41 -8.46
N VAL A 147 -2.30 1.38 -7.87
CA VAL A 147 -3.72 1.39 -7.52
C VAL A 147 -3.88 1.96 -6.12
N TYR A 148 -4.54 3.12 -6.05
CA TYR A 148 -4.89 3.79 -4.81
C TYR A 148 -6.36 3.58 -4.48
N ALA A 149 -6.63 3.19 -3.24
CA ALA A 149 -7.97 3.26 -2.67
C ALA A 149 -7.85 3.89 -1.28
N SER A 150 -8.33 5.12 -1.09
CA SER A 150 -8.40 5.75 0.23
C SER A 150 -9.85 5.75 0.73
N LYS A 151 -10.01 5.95 2.04
CA LYS A 151 -11.34 6.10 2.64
C LYS A 151 -11.92 7.43 2.15
N ALA A 152 -13.05 7.41 1.45
CA ALA A 152 -13.81 8.63 1.23
C ALA A 152 -14.32 9.12 2.59
N ALA A 153 -13.91 10.33 2.97
CA ALA A 153 -14.40 11.03 4.16
C ALA A 153 -15.89 11.34 4.03
#